data_AF-A0A8T3LWS1-F1
#
_entry.id   AF-A0A8T3LWS1-F1
#
_cell.length_a   1.000
_cell.length_b   1.000
_cell.length_c   1.000
_cell.angle_alpha   90.00
_cell.angle_beta   90.00
_cell.angle_gamma   90.00
#
_symmetry.space_group_name_H-M   'P 1'
#
loop_
_entity.id
_entity.type
_entity.pdbx_description
1 polymer ?
#
loop_
_entity_poly.entity_id
_entity_poly.type
_entity_poly.pdbx_seq_one_letter_code
_entity_poly.pdbx_strand_id
1 'polypeptide(L)' 'MAADIVNPIGVELDETARRMRIRWDDGHLGEWSWLALRRACPCALCAGEGNLPGVVTLDMVFDEQQT' A
#
# COMPACT_ATOMS: atom_id res chain seq x y z
N MET A 1 -7.39 22.57 -17.24
CA MET A 1 -6.01 22.07 -17.33
C MET A 1 -6.07 20.61 -16.99
N ALA A 2 -5.75 19.71 -17.92
CA ALA A 2 -5.65 18.29 -17.58
C ALA A 2 -4.42 18.13 -16.66
N ALA A 3 -4.56 17.44 -15.54
CA ALA A 3 -3.40 17.10 -14.73
C ALA A 3 -2.51 16.18 -15.57
N ASP A 4 -1.21 16.46 -15.61
CA ASP A 4 -0.25 15.58 -16.26
C ASP A 4 -0.31 14.19 -15.60
N ILE A 5 -0.39 13.14 -16.41
CA ILE A 5 -0.36 11.77 -15.91
C ILE A 5 1.08 11.47 -15.51
N VAL A 6 1.30 11.31 -14.19
CA VAL A 6 2.59 10.90 -13.62
C VAL A 6 2.63 9.38 -13.55
N ASN A 7 3.63 8.75 -14.17
CA ASN A 7 3.71 7.29 -14.30
C ASN A 7 4.77 6.70 -13.37
N PRO A 8 4.51 5.53 -12.75
CA PRO A 8 5.55 4.79 -12.05
C PRO A 8 6.53 4.20 -13.07
N ILE A 9 7.82 4.45 -12.88
CA ILE A 9 8.93 3.96 -13.72
C ILE A 9 9.74 2.85 -13.06
N GLY A 10 9.42 2.49 -11.81
CA GLY A 10 10.05 1.38 -11.12
C GLY A 10 9.38 1.07 -9.79
N VAL A 11 9.36 -0.22 -9.45
CA VAL A 11 8.86 -0.75 -8.17
C VAL A 11 9.93 -1.67 -7.59
N GLU A 12 10.25 -1.49 -6.32
CA GLU A 12 11.24 -2.28 -5.59
C GLU A 12 10.63 -2.76 -4.27
N LEU A 13 10.89 -4.03 -3.93
CA LEU A 13 10.56 -4.61 -2.65
C LEU A 13 11.86 -4.83 -1.88
N ASP A 14 12.06 -4.07 -0.81
CA ASP A 14 13.17 -4.23 0.11
C ASP A 14 12.73 -5.17 1.23
N GLU A 15 13.05 -6.46 1.08
CA GLU A 15 12.66 -7.50 2.05
C GLU A 15 13.34 -7.31 3.41
N THR A 16 14.56 -6.76 3.43
CA THR A 16 15.31 -6.54 4.67
C THR A 16 14.69 -5.41 5.47
N ALA A 17 14.35 -4.30 4.81
CA ALA A 17 13.71 -3.15 5.46
C ALA A 17 12.18 -3.29 5.56
N ARG A 18 11.58 -4.32 4.95
CA ARG A 18 10.13 -4.52 4.78
C ARG A 18 9.43 -3.28 4.25
N ARG A 19 9.95 -2.76 3.14
CA ARG A 19 9.44 -1.56 2.46
C ARG A 19 9.22 -1.79 0.98
N MET A 20 8.23 -1.11 0.44
CA MET A 20 8.06 -0.95 -1.01
C MET A 20 8.50 0.46 -1.38
N ARG A 21 9.31 0.57 -2.43
CA ARG A 21 9.68 1.85 -3.04
C ARG A 21 9.12 1.91 -4.44
N ILE A 22 8.56 3.05 -4.80
CA ILE A 22 8.17 3.35 -6.19
C ILE A 22 8.94 4.58 -6.63
N ARG A 23 9.40 4.59 -7.90
CA ARG A 23 9.97 5.77 -8.56
C ARG A 23 9.00 6.23 -9.64
N TRP A 24 8.79 7.54 -9.78
CA TRP A 24 7.94 8.13 -10.81
C TRP A 24 8.76 8.92 -11.84
N ASP A 25 8.17 9.16 -13.00
CA ASP A 25 8.78 9.91 -14.11
C ASP A 25 9.00 11.41 -13.82
N ASP A 26 8.31 11.96 -12.82
CA ASP A 26 8.52 13.32 -12.30
C ASP A 26 9.68 13.43 -11.29
N GLY A 27 10.34 12.31 -10.97
CA GLY A 27 11.43 12.24 -10.00
C GLY A 27 10.99 12.04 -8.55
N HIS A 28 9.69 11.86 -8.27
CA HIS A 28 9.23 11.48 -6.95
C HIS A 28 9.79 10.10 -6.54
N LEU A 29 10.04 9.93 -5.25
CA LEU A 29 10.35 8.66 -4.60
C LEU A 29 9.46 8.54 -3.37
N GLY A 30 8.82 7.40 -3.25
CA GLY A 30 7.75 7.13 -2.32
C GLY A 30 8.01 5.77 -1.73
N GLU A 31 7.98 5.74 -0.42
CA GLU A 31 8.35 4.58 0.38
C GLU A 31 7.24 4.29 1.38
N TRP A 32 6.83 3.03 1.46
CA TRP A 32 5.83 2.58 2.41
C TRP A 32 6.31 1.31 3.10
N SER A 33 6.08 1.20 4.41
CA SER A 33 6.26 -0.09 5.10
C SER A 33 5.19 -1.07 4.64
N TRP A 34 5.56 -2.36 4.60
CA TRP A 34 4.61 -3.42 4.24
C TRP A 34 3.40 -3.44 5.19
N LEU A 35 3.60 -3.21 6.49
CA LEU A 35 2.51 -3.09 7.47
C LEU A 35 1.53 -1.95 7.13
N ALA A 36 2.04 -0.77 6.72
CA ALA A 36 1.17 0.35 6.35
C ALA A 36 0.34 0.02 5.09
N LEU A 37 0.97 -0.60 4.08
CA LEU A 37 0.27 -1.07 2.88
C LEU A 37 -0.79 -2.12 3.20
N ARG A 38 -0.48 -3.08 4.08
CA ARG A 38 -1.42 -4.13 4.48
C ARG A 38 -2.63 -3.56 5.22
N ARG A 39 -2.43 -2.56 6.08
CA ARG A 39 -3.50 -1.82 6.76
C ARG A 39 -4.36 -1.02 5.77
N ALA A 40 -3.76 -0.52 4.70
CA ALA A 40 -4.44 0.23 3.64
C ALA A 40 -4.96 -0.64 2.49
N CYS A 41 -4.98 -1.97 2.63
CA CYS A 41 -5.42 -2.86 1.55
C CYS A 41 -6.87 -2.52 1.14
N PRO A 42 -7.10 -2.13 -0.13
CA PRO A 42 -8.39 -1.61 -0.56
C PRO A 42 -9.39 -2.72 -0.93
N CYS A 43 -9.05 -4.00 -0.73
CA CYS A 43 -9.94 -5.07 -1.12
C CYS A 43 -11.15 -5.16 -0.19
N ALA A 44 -12.26 -5.67 -0.71
CA ALA A 44 -13.52 -5.83 0.03
C ALA A 44 -13.37 -6.60 1.35
N LEU A 45 -12.46 -7.59 1.38
CA LEU A 45 -12.19 -8.33 2.61
C LEU A 45 -11.57 -7.43 3.69
N CYS A 46 -10.65 -6.54 3.32
CA CYS A 46 -9.91 -5.75 4.30
C CYS A 46 -10.61 -4.44 4.65
N ALA A 47 -11.04 -3.66 3.65
CA ALA A 47 -11.64 -2.34 3.82
C ALA A 47 -13.18 -2.38 3.89
N GLY A 48 -13.81 -3.45 3.40
CA GLY A 48 -15.26 -3.51 3.20
C GLY A 48 -15.68 -2.96 1.84
N GLU A 49 -16.93 -3.20 1.45
CA GLU A 49 -17.54 -2.65 0.24
C GLU A 49 -19.03 -2.40 0.47
N GLY A 50 -19.54 -1.28 -0.05
CA GLY A 50 -20.94 -0.88 0.15
C GLY A 50 -21.29 -0.72 1.63
N ASN A 51 -22.26 -1.49 2.12
CA ASN A 51 -22.70 -1.45 3.52
C ASN A 51 -22.09 -2.59 4.38
N LEU A 52 -21.09 -3.31 3.88
CA LEU A 52 -20.43 -4.39 4.61
C LEU A 52 -19.04 -3.92 5.11
N PRO A 53 -18.75 -4.04 6.42
CA PRO A 53 -17.43 -3.70 6.95
C PRO A 53 -16.39 -4.76 6.54
N GLY A 54 -15.13 -4.33 6.38
CA GLY A 54 -13.99 -5.21 6.23
C GLY A 54 -13.47 -5.77 7.55
N VAL A 55 -12.48 -6.67 7.48
CA VAL A 55 -11.93 -7.39 8.63
C VAL A 55 -10.71 -6.71 9.27
N VAL A 56 -10.16 -5.68 8.63
CA VAL A 56 -9.01 -4.94 9.19
C VAL A 56 -9.51 -3.87 10.14
N THR A 57 -9.44 -4.15 11.43
CA THR A 57 -9.82 -3.24 12.53
C THR A 57 -8.59 -2.63 13.22
N LEU A 58 -8.81 -1.67 14.13
CA LEU A 58 -7.73 -1.02 14.90
C LEU A 58 -6.99 -2.00 15.81
N ASP A 59 -7.70 -3.01 16.33
CA ASP A 59 -7.19 -4.07 17.20
C ASP A 59 -6.57 -5.25 16.44
N MET A 60 -6.68 -5.28 15.10
CA MET A 60 -6.09 -6.34 14.30
C MET A 60 -4.56 -6.30 14.37
N VAL A 61 -3.99 -7.43 14.79
CA VAL A 61 -2.55 -7.71 14.78
C VAL A 61 -2.24 -8.58 13.57
N PHE A 62 -1.31 -8.13 12.72
CA PHE A 62 -0.83 -8.89 11.58
C PHE A 62 0.42 -9.67 11.95
N ASP A 63 0.53 -10.90 11.46
CA ASP A 63 1.74 -11.72 11.61
C ASP A 63 2.81 -11.36 10.56
N GLU A 64 3.97 -12.02 10.67
CA GLU A 64 5.11 -11.81 9.78
C GLU A 64 4.84 -12.22 8.32
N GLN A 65 3.93 -13.17 8.07
CA GLN A 65 3.54 -13.57 6.71
C GLN A 65 2.58 -12.58 6.07
N GLN A 66 1.85 -11.81 6.88
CA GLN A 66 0.89 -10.81 6.42
C GLN A 66 1.48 -9.42 6.18
N THR A 67 2.72 -9.18 6.61
CA THR A 67 3.41 -7.88 6.54
C THR A 67 4.80 -8.02 6.03
#